data_AF-A0A3B9UTD5-F1
#
_entry.id   AF-A0A3B9UTD5-F1
#
_cell.length_a   1.000
_cell.length_b   1.000
_cell.length_c   1.000
_cell.angle_alpha   90.00
_cell.angle_beta   90.00
_cell.angle_gamma   90.00
#
_symmetry.space_group_name_H-M   'P 1'
#
loop_
_entity.id
_entity.type
_entity.pdbx_description
1 polymer ?
#
loop_
_entity_poly.entity_id
_entity_poly.type
_entity_poly.pdbx_seq_one_letter_code
_entity_poly.pdbx_strand_id
1 'polypeptide(L)'
;GRDEYIKIANKCDEVVGEIKVITEEDFQKIQRPIEGYTLVEYISNMVSFNKQYKGKFIFEITIIKGYNDDEKSIRKIKNIIKEISPNKIIIARIEDEKFKKKLGITDERFEEISNEFLNI
;
A
#
# COMPACT_ATOMS: atom_id res chain seq x y z
N GLY A 1 9.74 5.57 12.50
CA GLY A 1 8.54 5.74 13.35
C GLY A 1 8.94 6.22 14.74
N ARG A 2 8.06 6.92 15.48
CA ARG A 2 8.35 7.40 16.84
C ARG A 2 8.24 6.24 17.84
N ASP A 3 9.18 6.15 18.79
CA ASP A 3 9.32 5.03 19.73
C ASP A 3 8.05 4.73 20.56
N GLU A 4 7.27 5.77 20.86
CA GLU A 4 6.03 5.66 21.63
C GLU A 4 4.96 4.80 20.91
N TYR A 5 4.82 4.93 19.59
CA TYR A 5 3.84 4.14 18.83
C TYR A 5 4.33 2.74 18.52
N ILE A 6 5.65 2.54 18.43
CA ILE A 6 6.25 1.20 18.22
C ILE A 6 5.83 0.26 19.36
N LYS A 7 5.84 0.73 20.61
CA LYS A 7 5.42 -0.06 21.77
C LYS A 7 3.96 -0.49 21.72
N ILE A 8 3.09 0.35 21.16
CA ILE A 8 1.65 0.04 21.02
C ILE A 8 1.48 -0.99 19.91
N ALA A 9 2.06 -0.75 18.75
CA ALA A 9 1.98 -1.67 17.62
C ALA A 9 2.50 -3.06 18.00
N ASN A 10 3.61 -3.17 18.74
CA ASN A 10 4.18 -4.44 19.19
C ASN A 10 3.30 -5.26 20.17
N LYS A 11 2.15 -4.73 20.59
CA LYS A 11 1.13 -5.50 21.35
C LYS A 11 0.09 -6.17 20.45
N CYS A 12 0.06 -5.82 19.17
CA CYS A 12 -0.85 -6.42 18.19
C CYS A 12 -0.25 -7.71 17.63
N ASP A 13 -1.12 -8.66 17.26
CA ASP A 13 -0.70 -9.85 16.51
C ASP A 13 -0.44 -9.50 15.04
N GLU A 14 -1.29 -8.65 14.47
CA GLU A 14 -1.24 -8.23 13.07
C GLU A 14 -1.39 -6.70 12.97
N VAL A 15 -0.62 -6.08 12.07
CA VAL A 15 -0.74 -4.66 11.72
C VAL A 15 -0.83 -4.56 10.21
N VAL A 16 -1.79 -3.78 9.72
CA VAL A 16 -1.97 -3.50 8.30
C VAL A 16 -1.40 -2.13 7.98
N GLY A 17 -0.46 -2.08 7.03
CA GLY A 17 -0.04 -0.85 6.35
C GLY A 17 -0.69 -0.77 4.98
N GLU A 18 -1.36 0.35 4.66
CA GLU A 18 -2.10 0.52 3.41
C GLU A 18 -1.39 1.51 2.47
N ILE A 19 -1.47 1.27 1.16
CA ILE A 19 -1.15 2.28 0.14
C ILE A 19 -2.24 2.35 -0.93
N LYS A 20 -2.63 3.58 -1.32
CA LYS A 20 -3.64 3.83 -2.37
C LYS A 20 -3.07 4.42 -3.65
N VAL A 21 -1.92 5.07 -3.58
CA VAL A 21 -1.31 5.81 -4.70
C VAL A 21 0.22 5.74 -4.59
N ILE A 22 0.91 5.84 -5.73
CA ILE A 22 2.33 5.51 -5.85
C ILE A 22 3.20 6.64 -6.41
N THR A 23 2.64 7.83 -6.51
CA THR A 23 3.35 9.06 -6.87
C THR A 23 3.25 10.05 -5.70
N GLU A 24 4.28 10.91 -5.57
CA GLU A 24 4.26 11.94 -4.53
C GLU A 24 3.08 12.90 -4.71
N GLU A 25 2.82 13.33 -5.95
CA GLU A 25 1.70 14.23 -6.27
C GLU A 25 0.35 13.64 -5.82
N ASP A 26 0.09 12.38 -6.17
CA ASP A 26 -1.16 11.72 -5.78
C ASP A 26 -1.20 11.45 -4.28
N PHE A 27 -0.07 11.11 -3.65
CA PHE A 27 0.00 10.91 -2.19
C PHE A 27 -0.42 12.17 -1.45
N GLN A 28 0.14 13.33 -1.83
CA GLN A 28 -0.23 14.62 -1.25
C GLN A 28 -1.70 14.98 -1.51
N LYS A 29 -2.20 14.73 -2.72
CA LYS A 29 -3.55 15.13 -3.15
C LYS A 29 -4.67 14.22 -2.60
N ILE A 30 -4.44 12.91 -2.63
CA ILE A 30 -5.45 11.88 -2.39
C ILE A 30 -5.37 11.34 -0.97
N GLN A 31 -4.17 10.98 -0.48
CA GLN A 31 -4.00 10.49 0.88
C GLN A 31 -3.87 11.62 1.91
N ARG A 32 -3.53 12.84 1.48
CA ARG A 32 -3.48 14.07 2.31
C ARG A 32 -2.72 13.84 3.63
N PRO A 33 -1.44 13.46 3.55
CA PRO A 33 -0.61 13.29 4.73
C PRO A 33 -0.49 14.61 5.50
N ILE A 34 0.05 14.54 6.72
CA ILE A 34 0.45 15.75 7.45
C ILE A 34 1.49 16.54 6.64
N GLU A 35 1.50 17.86 6.83
CA GLU A 35 2.38 18.74 6.07
C GLU A 35 3.86 18.33 6.20
N GLY A 36 4.56 18.31 5.05
CA GLY A 36 5.95 17.90 4.95
C GLY A 36 6.21 16.39 4.93
N TYR A 37 5.18 15.55 5.15
CA TYR A 37 5.36 14.10 5.14
C TYR A 37 5.22 13.53 3.73
N THR A 38 6.28 12.90 3.25
CA THR A 38 6.42 12.46 1.85
C THR A 38 6.09 10.98 1.65
N LEU A 39 5.81 10.58 0.41
CA LEU A 39 5.59 9.18 0.03
C LEU A 39 6.85 8.33 0.29
N VAL A 40 8.02 8.89 0.04
CA VAL A 40 9.30 8.21 0.29
C VAL A 40 9.48 7.92 1.78
N GLU A 41 9.18 8.89 2.65
CA GLU A 41 9.21 8.67 4.10
C GLU A 41 8.12 7.70 4.55
N TYR A 42 6.95 7.70 3.91
CA TYR A 42 5.89 6.73 4.15
C TYR A 42 6.33 5.29 3.90
N ILE A 43 6.91 5.04 2.73
CA ILE A 43 7.45 3.71 2.38
C ILE A 43 8.63 3.34 3.29
N SER A 44 9.58 4.24 3.51
CA SER A 44 10.74 4.00 4.38
C SER A 44 10.34 3.68 5.84
N ASN A 45 9.29 4.33 6.34
CA ASN A 45 8.73 4.00 7.65
C ASN A 45 8.11 2.60 7.68
N MET A 46 7.44 2.16 6.62
CA MET A 46 6.92 0.77 6.53
C MET A 46 8.05 -0.26 6.50
N VAL A 47 9.13 0.00 5.73
CA VAL A 47 10.33 -0.86 5.71
C VAL A 47 10.93 -0.98 7.11
N SER A 48 11.12 0.15 7.79
CA SER A 48 11.70 0.20 9.13
C SER A 48 10.77 -0.44 10.17
N PHE A 49 9.46 -0.25 10.03
CA PHE A 49 8.45 -0.87 10.87
C PHE A 49 8.48 -2.39 10.75
N ASN A 50 8.49 -2.93 9.53
CA ASN A 50 8.53 -4.38 9.34
C ASN A 50 9.80 -5.03 9.89
N LYS A 51 10.96 -4.36 9.78
CA LYS A 51 12.23 -4.85 10.36
C LYS A 51 12.17 -5.00 11.88
N GLN A 52 11.46 -4.12 12.58
CA GLN A 52 11.39 -4.14 14.04
C GLN A 52 10.20 -4.96 14.56
N TYR A 53 9.09 -4.97 13.83
CA TYR A 53 7.82 -5.55 14.25
C TYR A 53 7.95 -7.06 14.39
N LYS A 54 7.39 -7.61 15.48
CA LYS A 54 7.47 -9.04 15.79
C LYS A 54 6.19 -9.82 15.47
N GLY A 55 5.07 -9.11 15.29
CA GLY A 55 3.83 -9.68 14.77
C GLY A 55 3.88 -9.83 13.24
N LYS A 56 2.71 -10.07 12.63
CA LYS A 56 2.58 -10.15 11.17
C LYS A 56 2.28 -8.78 10.58
N PHE A 57 3.20 -8.26 9.79
CA PHE A 57 2.93 -7.06 9.00
C PHE A 57 2.26 -7.43 7.68
N ILE A 58 1.08 -6.86 7.45
CA ILE A 58 0.28 -7.04 6.25
C ILE A 58 0.38 -5.76 5.44
N PHE A 59 0.76 -5.88 4.17
CA PHE A 59 0.77 -4.75 3.24
C PHE A 59 -0.46 -4.81 2.35
N GLU A 60 -1.37 -3.87 2.54
CA GLU A 60 -2.59 -3.73 1.74
C GLU A 60 -2.39 -2.69 0.63
N ILE A 61 -2.67 -3.08 -0.61
CA ILE A 61 -2.54 -2.23 -1.79
C ILE A 61 -3.93 -2.10 -2.42
N THR A 62 -4.48 -0.89 -2.43
CA THR A 62 -5.74 -0.63 -3.13
C THR A 62 -5.45 -0.19 -4.57
N ILE A 63 -5.97 -0.92 -5.55
CA ILE A 63 -5.88 -0.57 -6.96
C ILE A 63 -7.04 0.35 -7.35
N ILE A 64 -6.67 1.49 -7.95
CA ILE A 64 -7.56 2.58 -8.30
C ILE A 64 -7.30 2.95 -9.76
N LYS A 65 -8.37 2.93 -10.55
CA LYS A 65 -8.34 3.25 -11.97
C LYS A 65 -7.76 4.64 -12.22
N GLY A 66 -6.76 4.72 -13.09
CA GLY A 66 -6.08 5.94 -13.49
C GLY A 66 -5.04 6.47 -12.51
N TYR A 67 -4.76 5.75 -11.41
CA TYR A 67 -3.78 6.16 -10.39
C TYR A 67 -2.63 5.17 -10.26
N ASN A 68 -2.94 3.88 -10.22
CA ASN A 68 -1.93 2.84 -10.01
C ASN A 68 -2.24 1.52 -10.74
N ASP A 69 -3.15 1.53 -11.70
CA ASP A 69 -3.55 0.38 -12.52
C ASP A 69 -2.76 0.25 -13.83
N ASP A 70 -1.78 1.12 -14.09
CA ASP A 70 -0.89 1.03 -15.24
C ASP A 70 0.41 0.24 -14.96
N GLU A 71 1.05 -0.26 -16.00
CA GLU A 71 2.26 -1.10 -15.91
C GLU A 71 3.46 -0.44 -15.21
N LYS A 72 3.61 0.89 -15.32
CA LYS A 72 4.70 1.60 -14.64
C LYS A 72 4.43 1.64 -13.14
N SER A 73 3.18 1.86 -12.75
CA SER A 73 2.73 1.83 -11.36
C SER A 73 2.86 0.44 -10.76
N ILE A 74 2.43 -0.60 -11.48
CA ILE A 74 2.58 -2.01 -11.07
C ILE A 74 4.06 -2.31 -10.80
N ARG A 75 4.98 -2.00 -11.72
CA ARG A 75 6.42 -2.23 -11.49
C ARG A 75 6.97 -1.53 -10.25
N LYS A 76 6.52 -0.30 -9.97
CA LYS A 76 6.91 0.42 -8.74
C LYS A 76 6.39 -0.28 -7.49
N ILE A 77 5.13 -0.73 -7.51
CA ILE A 77 4.53 -1.49 -6.40
C ILE A 77 5.33 -2.79 -6.16
N LYS A 78 5.72 -3.51 -7.21
CA LYS A 78 6.56 -4.72 -7.09
C LYS A 78 7.88 -4.42 -6.36
N ASN A 79 8.51 -3.30 -6.66
CA ASN A 79 9.73 -2.88 -5.97
C ASN A 79 9.48 -2.53 -4.50
N ILE A 80 8.40 -1.78 -4.22
CA ILE A 80 8.00 -1.43 -2.85
C ILE A 80 7.70 -2.69 -2.02
N ILE A 81 7.00 -3.68 -2.58
CA ILE A 81 6.74 -4.97 -1.93
C ILE A 81 8.06 -5.64 -1.55
N LYS A 82 9.05 -5.69 -2.46
CA LYS A 82 10.36 -6.28 -2.19
C LYS A 82 11.14 -5.52 -1.12
N GLU A 83 11.07 -4.20 -1.13
CA GLU A 83 11.73 -3.35 -0.13
C GLU A 83 11.12 -3.52 1.27
N ILE A 84 9.79 -3.56 1.35
CA ILE A 84 9.07 -3.75 2.62
C ILE A 84 9.22 -5.18 3.13
N SER A 85 9.14 -6.18 2.25
CA SER A 85 9.15 -7.62 2.56
C SER A 85 8.09 -8.02 3.61
N PRO A 86 6.80 -7.71 3.40
CA PRO A 86 5.74 -7.96 4.39
C PRO A 86 5.48 -9.47 4.55
N ASN A 87 4.85 -9.86 5.67
CA ASN A 87 4.45 -11.25 5.89
C ASN A 87 3.30 -11.68 4.97
N LYS A 88 2.44 -10.73 4.60
CA LYS A 88 1.28 -10.96 3.73
C LYS A 88 1.01 -9.73 2.89
N ILE A 89 0.54 -9.95 1.68
CA ILE A 89 0.03 -8.91 0.79
C ILE A 89 -1.48 -9.09 0.66
N ILE A 90 -2.22 -7.99 0.72
CA ILE A 90 -3.65 -7.94 0.40
C ILE A 90 -3.82 -6.96 -0.76
N ILE A 91 -4.47 -7.42 -1.83
CA ILE A 91 -4.83 -6.55 -2.95
C ILE A 91 -6.32 -6.23 -2.81
N ALA A 92 -6.63 -4.94 -2.78
CA ALA A 92 -7.98 -4.42 -2.65
C ALA A 92 -8.33 -3.54 -3.86
N ARG A 93 -9.62 -3.24 -4.04
CA ARG A 93 -10.12 -2.34 -5.08
C ARG A 93 -11.35 -1.58 -4.58
N ILE A 94 -11.72 -0.52 -5.29
CA ILE A 94 -12.90 0.27 -4.95
C ILE A 94 -14.19 -0.52 -5.26
N GLU A 95 -14.92 -0.91 -4.22
CA GLU A 95 -16.23 -1.58 -4.32
C GLU A 95 -17.41 -0.65 -4.00
N ASP A 96 -17.17 0.57 -3.53
CA ASP A 96 -18.24 1.54 -3.29
C ASP A 96 -18.92 1.93 -4.61
N GLU A 97 -20.20 1.59 -4.74
CA GLU A 97 -21.03 1.82 -5.93
C GLU A 97 -20.98 3.26 -6.45
N LYS A 98 -20.84 4.26 -5.57
CA LYS A 98 -20.74 5.68 -5.96
C LYS A 98 -19.46 5.96 -6.74
N PHE A 99 -18.38 5.27 -6.41
CA PHE A 99 -17.05 5.50 -6.96
C PHE A 99 -16.64 4.45 -7.99
N LYS A 100 -17.25 3.26 -7.97
CA LYS A 100 -16.93 2.12 -8.84
C LYS A 100 -16.90 2.49 -10.32
N LYS A 101 -17.85 3.30 -10.79
CA LYS A 101 -17.89 3.74 -12.20
C LYS A 101 -16.67 4.56 -12.63
N LYS A 102 -16.08 5.36 -11.74
CA LYS A 102 -14.98 6.28 -12.05
C LYS A 102 -13.61 5.73 -11.65
N LEU A 103 -13.54 5.08 -10.50
CA LEU A 103 -12.30 4.69 -9.83
C LEU A 103 -12.13 3.17 -9.71
N GLY A 104 -13.18 2.39 -9.96
CA GLY A 104 -13.11 0.93 -10.00
C GLY A 104 -12.45 0.42 -11.27
N ILE A 105 -11.85 -0.76 -11.18
CA ILE A 105 -11.30 -1.53 -12.29
C ILE A 105 -12.18 -2.76 -12.56
N THR A 106 -12.02 -3.37 -13.74
CA THR A 106 -12.73 -4.62 -14.08
C THR A 106 -12.21 -5.80 -13.26
N ASP A 107 -13.01 -6.87 -13.17
CA ASP A 107 -12.59 -8.13 -12.53
C ASP A 107 -11.34 -8.70 -13.21
N GLU A 108 -11.34 -8.76 -14.54
CA GLU A 108 -10.20 -9.22 -15.35
C GLU A 108 -8.91 -8.45 -15.02
N ARG A 109 -8.96 -7.10 -14.99
CA ARG A 109 -7.78 -6.28 -14.70
C ARG A 109 -7.33 -6.43 -13.24
N PHE A 110 -8.27 -6.59 -12.31
CA PHE A 110 -7.94 -6.82 -10.90
C PHE A 110 -7.24 -8.16 -10.70
N GLU A 111 -7.71 -9.23 -11.34
CA GLU A 111 -7.08 -10.54 -11.29
C GLU A 111 -5.68 -10.53 -11.92
N GLU A 112 -5.54 -9.89 -13.09
CA GLU A 112 -4.24 -9.71 -13.75
C GLU A 112 -3.22 -9.02 -12.84
N ILE A 113 -3.59 -7.87 -12.27
CA ILE A 113 -2.72 -7.11 -11.36
C ILE A 113 -2.42 -7.88 -10.08
N SER A 114 -3.42 -8.59 -9.53
CA SER A 114 -3.23 -9.39 -8.32
C SER A 114 -2.20 -10.50 -8.53
N ASN A 115 -2.25 -11.17 -9.69
CA ASN A 115 -1.28 -12.20 -10.05
C ASN A 115 0.13 -11.62 -10.22
N GLU A 116 0.29 -10.40 -10.72
CA GLU A 116 1.60 -9.73 -10.80
C GLU A 116 2.26 -9.52 -9.44
N PHE A 117 1.47 -9.37 -8.37
CA PHE A 117 1.97 -9.13 -7.01
C PHE A 117 2.14 -10.40 -6.18
N LEU A 118 1.30 -11.42 -6.40
CA LEU A 118 1.39 -12.69 -5.67
C LEU A 118 2.53 -13.59 -6.16
N ASN A 119 3.09 -13.33 -7.34
CA ASN A 119 4.21 -14.08 -7.93
C ASN A 119 5.60 -13.45 -7.63
N ILE A 120 5.70 -12.60 -6.61
CA ILE A 120 6.96 -11.95 -6.18
C ILE A 120 7.61 -12.76 -5.06
#